data_AF-A0A654BEI2-F1
#
_entry.id   AF-A0A654BEI2-F1
#
_cell.length_a   1.000
_cell.length_b   1.000
_cell.length_c   1.000
_cell.angle_alpha   90.00
_cell.angle_beta   90.00
_cell.angle_gamma   90.00
#
_symmetry.space_group_name_H-M   'P 1'
#
loop_
_entity.id
_entity.type
_entity.pdbx_description
1 polymer ?
#
loop_
_entity_poly.entity_id
_entity_poly.type
_entity_poly.pdbx_seq_one_letter_code
_entity_poly.pdbx_strand_id
1 'polypeptide(L)'
;MPKTITVLHEKKIAQMIRHWPDGHALDWNAICIGAQDVLEWDKPPTRQALDKKPSIKVAYKARKEQIKAEHRKQSGMPKPRSTLEAMKRISRLQEENDLLRTELSKMAEVANRLIYNATIAGLSRERLMAPLPTIHEPSPRQYT
;
A
#
# COMPACT_ATOMS: atom_id res chain seq x y z
N MET A 1 -7.06 42.48 -8.93
CA MET A 1 -6.63 42.05 -7.58
C MET A 1 -5.26 41.40 -7.67
N PRO A 2 -4.35 41.56 -6.69
CA PRO A 2 -3.05 40.90 -6.72
C PRO A 2 -3.23 39.37 -6.73
N LYS A 3 -2.53 38.70 -7.64
CA LYS A 3 -2.56 37.23 -7.78
C LYS A 3 -1.88 36.59 -6.57
N THR A 4 -2.67 36.16 -5.58
CA THR A 4 -2.17 35.55 -4.34
C THR A 4 -2.58 34.09 -4.22
N ILE A 5 -1.62 33.22 -3.95
CA ILE A 5 -1.86 31.81 -3.64
C ILE A 5 -2.32 31.73 -2.18
N THR A 6 -3.62 31.49 -1.98
CA THR A 6 -4.25 31.27 -0.67
C THR A 6 -3.89 29.90 -0.11
N VAL A 7 -4.18 29.68 1.17
CA VAL A 7 -4.00 28.37 1.81
C VAL A 7 -4.88 27.29 1.16
N LEU A 8 -6.08 27.67 0.68
CA LEU A 8 -6.96 26.75 -0.04
C LEU A 8 -6.34 26.32 -1.38
N HIS A 9 -5.81 27.27 -2.15
CA HIS A 9 -5.10 26.96 -3.39
C HIS A 9 -3.87 26.08 -3.15
N GLU A 10 -3.09 26.39 -2.11
CA GLU A 10 -1.94 25.59 -1.71
C GLU A 10 -2.31 24.13 -1.41
N LYS A 11 -3.41 23.90 -0.67
CA LYS A 11 -3.90 22.54 -0.37
C LYS A 11 -4.37 21.81 -1.64
N LYS A 12 -5.14 22.47 -2.51
CA LYS A 12 -5.61 21.88 -3.77
C LYS A 12 -4.45 21.48 -4.69
N ILE A 13 -3.45 22.35 -4.86
CA ILE A 13 -2.26 22.08 -5.67
C ILE A 13 -1.43 20.94 -5.04
N ALA A 14 -1.27 20.93 -3.71
CA ALA A 14 -0.59 19.84 -3.02
C ALA A 14 -1.32 18.50 -3.21
N GLN A 15 -2.66 18.49 -3.20
CA GLN A 15 -3.46 17.30 -3.46
C GLN A 15 -3.32 16.83 -4.90
N MET A 16 -3.34 17.74 -5.88
CA MET A 16 -3.08 17.44 -7.29
C MET A 16 -1.72 16.75 -7.48
N ILE A 17 -0.67 17.26 -6.83
CA ILE A 17 0.68 16.67 -6.90
C ILE A 17 0.71 15.28 -6.25
N ARG A 18 -0.01 15.06 -5.15
CA ARG A 18 -0.07 13.74 -4.50
C ARG A 18 -0.75 12.69 -5.37
N HIS A 19 -1.75 13.08 -6.15
CA HIS A 19 -2.48 12.20 -7.07
C HIS A 19 -2.02 12.36 -8.51
N TRP A 20 -0.75 12.75 -8.71
CA TRP A 20 -0.19 12.92 -10.04
C TRP A 20 -0.30 11.61 -10.83
N PRO A 21 -0.84 11.63 -12.06
CA PRO A 21 -1.11 10.41 -12.81
C PRO A 21 0.16 9.62 -13.08
N ASP A 22 0.06 8.30 -12.95
CA ASP A 22 1.15 7.39 -13.27
C ASP A 22 1.50 7.45 -14.76
N GLY A 23 2.77 7.29 -15.11
CA GLY A 23 3.25 7.36 -16.50
C GLY A 23 3.52 8.78 -17.03
N HIS A 24 3.13 9.83 -16.30
CA HIS A 24 3.51 11.20 -16.63
C HIS A 24 4.72 11.67 -15.81
N ALA A 25 5.65 12.38 -16.46
CA ALA A 25 6.77 12.97 -15.76
C ALA A 25 6.28 13.99 -14.71
N LEU A 26 6.74 13.85 -13.47
CA LEU A 26 6.50 14.83 -12.42
C LEU A 26 7.51 15.98 -12.54
N ASP A 27 7.23 16.93 -13.44
CA ASP A 27 8.05 18.09 -13.72
C ASP A 27 7.38 19.41 -13.29
N TRP A 28 8.19 20.42 -13.04
CA TRP A 28 7.68 21.70 -12.55
C TRP A 28 6.86 22.45 -13.61
N ASN A 29 7.12 22.25 -14.91
CA ASN A 29 6.32 22.89 -15.95
C ASN A 29 4.89 22.33 -15.95
N ALA A 30 4.70 21.00 -15.92
CA ALA A 30 3.36 20.44 -15.85
C ALA A 30 2.63 20.83 -14.56
N ILE A 31 3.34 20.90 -13.42
CA ILE A 31 2.75 21.37 -12.16
C ILE A 31 2.31 22.83 -12.26
N CYS A 32 3.10 23.70 -12.90
CA CYS A 32 2.71 25.10 -13.10
C CYS A 32 1.49 25.22 -14.03
N ILE A 33 1.41 24.40 -15.08
CA ILE A 33 0.25 24.33 -15.97
C ILE A 33 -0.98 23.84 -15.20
N GLY A 34 -0.92 22.71 -14.49
CA GLY A 34 -2.07 22.22 -13.71
C GLY A 34 -2.49 23.16 -12.58
N ALA A 35 -1.53 23.88 -11.99
CA ALA A 35 -1.83 24.89 -10.98
C ALA A 35 -2.55 26.12 -11.57
N GLN A 36 -2.42 26.40 -12.86
CA GLN A 36 -3.16 27.47 -13.54
C GLN A 36 -4.67 27.26 -13.41
N ASP A 37 -5.13 26.04 -13.68
CA ASP A 37 -6.55 25.67 -13.61
C ASP A 37 -7.07 25.76 -12.17
N VAL A 38 -6.27 25.32 -11.19
CA VAL A 38 -6.62 25.37 -9.77
C VAL A 38 -6.68 26.81 -9.22
N LEU A 39 -5.89 27.72 -9.81
CA LEU A 39 -5.81 29.12 -9.41
C LEU A 39 -6.77 30.03 -10.19
N GLU A 40 -7.38 29.53 -11.26
CA GLU A 40 -8.23 30.29 -12.18
C GLU A 40 -7.50 31.53 -12.73
N TRP A 41 -6.23 31.38 -13.10
CA TRP A 41 -5.40 32.47 -13.63
C TRP A 41 -5.23 32.37 -15.15
N ASP A 42 -5.11 33.53 -15.82
CA ASP A 42 -4.87 33.59 -17.29
C ASP A 42 -3.50 33.04 -17.70
N LYS A 43 -2.57 32.93 -16.75
CA LYS A 43 -1.19 32.48 -16.96
C LYS A 43 -0.76 31.58 -15.82
N PRO A 44 0.07 30.56 -16.10
CA PRO A 44 0.53 29.64 -15.06
C PRO A 44 1.40 30.37 -14.04
N PRO A 45 1.31 30.01 -12.74
CA PRO A 45 2.23 30.49 -11.72
C PRO A 45 3.67 30.07 -12.03
N THR A 46 4.65 30.80 -11.48
CA THR A 46 6.05 30.39 -11.60
C THR A 46 6.37 29.28 -10.59
N ARG A 47 7.33 28.42 -10.94
CA ARG A 47 7.89 27.42 -10.02
C ARG A 47 8.29 28.04 -8.67
N GLN A 48 8.91 29.23 -8.69
CA GLN A 48 9.36 29.89 -7.47
C GLN A 48 8.20 30.28 -6.55
N ALA A 49 7.05 30.67 -7.12
CA ALA A 49 5.86 30.97 -6.34
C ALA A 49 5.28 29.71 -5.67
N LEU A 50 5.30 28.58 -6.37
CA LEU A 50 4.82 27.29 -5.86
C LEU A 50 5.78 26.65 -4.85
N ASP A 51 7.09 26.63 -5.11
CA ASP A 51 8.09 26.00 -4.23
C ASP A 51 8.27 26.72 -2.88
N LYS A 52 7.93 28.03 -2.82
CA LYS A 52 7.87 28.79 -1.57
C LYS A 52 6.75 28.30 -0.63
N LYS A 53 5.76 27.57 -1.14
CA LYS A 53 4.63 27.07 -0.35
C LYS A 53 4.97 25.72 0.28
N PRO A 54 5.01 25.61 1.63
CA PRO A 54 5.46 24.40 2.31
C PRO A 54 4.71 23.13 1.88
N SER A 55 3.39 23.19 1.75
CA SER A 55 2.57 22.01 1.44
C SER A 55 2.83 21.47 0.04
N ILE A 56 3.02 22.38 -0.93
CA ILE A 56 3.34 22.04 -2.32
C ILE A 56 4.74 21.41 -2.38
N LYS A 57 5.72 22.01 -1.71
CA LYS A 57 7.09 21.51 -1.65
C LYS A 57 7.17 20.11 -1.04
N VAL A 58 6.43 19.88 0.05
CA VAL A 58 6.33 18.56 0.70
C VAL A 58 5.65 17.55 -0.22
N ALA A 59 4.53 17.91 -0.85
CA ALA A 59 3.83 17.04 -1.79
C ALA A 59 4.73 16.63 -2.97
N TYR A 60 5.45 17.59 -3.56
CA TYR A 60 6.38 17.33 -4.66
C TYR A 60 7.49 16.35 -4.27
N LYS A 61 8.14 16.59 -3.12
CA LYS A 61 9.20 15.69 -2.63
C LYS A 61 8.65 14.30 -2.35
N ALA A 62 7.51 14.20 -1.67
CA ALA A 62 6.89 12.92 -1.34
C ALA A 62 6.54 12.11 -2.60
N ARG A 63 5.88 12.73 -3.58
CA ARG A 63 5.52 12.04 -4.84
C ARG A 63 6.75 11.66 -5.64
N LYS A 64 7.77 12.52 -5.70
CA LYS A 64 9.03 12.22 -6.38
C LYS A 64 9.76 11.03 -5.76
N GLU A 65 9.77 10.91 -4.43
CA GLU A 65 10.35 9.75 -3.75
C GLU A 65 9.52 8.48 -3.94
N GLN A 66 8.19 8.56 -4.00
CA GLN A 66 7.34 7.43 -4.38
C GLN A 66 7.66 6.90 -5.78
N ILE A 67 7.72 7.79 -6.79
CA ILE A 67 8.05 7.41 -8.17
C ILE A 67 9.44 6.74 -8.24
N LYS A 68 10.43 7.29 -7.51
CA LYS A 68 11.76 6.65 -7.42
C LYS A 68 11.69 5.28 -6.74
N ALA A 69 10.92 5.14 -5.67
CA ALA A 69 10.77 3.87 -4.97
C ALA A 69 10.09 2.80 -5.85
N GLU A 70 9.07 3.19 -6.61
CA GLU A 70 8.41 2.35 -7.61
C GLU A 70 9.40 1.92 -8.70
N HIS A 71 10.17 2.87 -9.25
CA HIS A 71 11.20 2.55 -10.24
C HIS A 71 12.27 1.61 -9.66
N ARG A 72 12.71 1.80 -8.40
CA ARG A 72 13.65 0.88 -7.73
C ARG A 72 13.09 -0.53 -7.56
N LYS A 73 11.81 -0.65 -7.17
CA LYS A 73 11.11 -1.94 -7.09
C LYS A 73 11.03 -2.62 -8.45
N GLN A 74 10.79 -1.86 -9.51
CA GLN A 74 10.73 -2.37 -10.88
C GLN A 74 12.12 -2.74 -11.42
N SER A 75 13.17 -1.97 -11.13
CA SER A 75 14.53 -2.24 -11.59
C SER A 75 15.19 -3.42 -10.88
N GLY A 76 14.80 -3.69 -9.63
CA GLY A 76 15.27 -4.84 -8.86
C GLY A 76 14.54 -6.16 -9.19
N MET A 77 13.43 -6.10 -9.96
CA MET A 77 12.76 -7.31 -10.43
C MET A 77 13.42 -7.80 -11.72
N PRO A 78 13.79 -9.09 -11.80
CA PRO A 78 14.22 -9.66 -13.07
C PRO A 78 13.09 -9.52 -14.08
N LYS A 79 13.31 -8.73 -15.12
CA LYS A 79 12.34 -8.57 -16.21
C LYS A 79 12.13 -9.95 -16.85
N PRO A 80 10.87 -10.36 -17.09
CA PRO A 80 10.60 -11.59 -17.83
C PRO A 80 11.26 -11.49 -19.21
N ARG A 81 11.88 -12.56 -19.70
CA ARG A 81 12.61 -12.52 -20.98
C ARG A 81 11.65 -12.44 -22.17
N SER A 82 10.38 -12.78 -21.96
CA SER A 82 9.30 -12.65 -22.95
C SER A 82 7.93 -12.43 -22.29
N THR A 83 6.98 -11.92 -23.06
CA THR A 83 5.56 -11.82 -22.65
C THR A 83 4.98 -13.18 -22.28
N LEU A 84 5.36 -14.24 -23.01
CA LEU A 84 4.90 -15.60 -22.73
C LEU A 84 5.39 -16.09 -21.37
N GLU A 85 6.66 -15.84 -21.01
CA GLU A 85 7.17 -16.16 -19.67
C GLU A 85 6.44 -15.38 -18.58
N ALA A 86 6.13 -14.10 -18.83
CA ALA A 86 5.36 -13.28 -17.89
C ALA A 86 3.96 -13.88 -17.66
N MET A 87 3.26 -14.25 -18.74
CA MET A 87 1.93 -14.88 -18.67
C MET A 87 1.97 -16.22 -17.92
N LYS A 88 2.96 -17.07 -18.21
CA LYS A 88 3.17 -18.33 -17.48
C LYS A 88 3.40 -18.09 -15.99
N ARG A 89 4.22 -17.11 -15.63
CA ARG A 89 4.49 -16.76 -14.23
C ARG A 89 3.25 -16.24 -13.53
N ILE A 90 2.46 -15.38 -14.18
CA ILE A 90 1.18 -14.87 -13.65
C ILE A 90 0.21 -16.04 -13.42
N SER A 91 0.02 -16.90 -14.41
CA SER A 91 -0.88 -18.06 -14.32
C SER A 91 -0.50 -18.97 -13.16
N ARG A 92 0.79 -19.29 -13.00
CA ARG A 92 1.29 -20.11 -11.88
C ARG A 92 1.04 -19.45 -10.53
N LEU A 93 1.31 -18.15 -10.42
CA LEU A 93 1.08 -17.41 -9.17
C LEU A 93 -0.40 -17.30 -8.82
N GLN A 94 -1.28 -17.20 -9.82
CA GLN A 94 -2.73 -17.22 -9.60
C GLN A 94 -3.18 -18.57 -9.06
N GLU A 95 -2.74 -19.66 -9.69
CA GLU A 95 -3.03 -21.03 -9.24
C GLU A 95 -2.52 -21.27 -7.80
N GLU A 96 -1.28 -20.88 -7.50
CA GLU A 96 -0.74 -20.94 -6.13
C GLU A 96 -1.59 -20.13 -5.14
N ASN A 97 -2.05 -18.93 -5.53
CA ASN A 97 -2.89 -18.10 -4.68
C ASN A 97 -4.24 -18.76 -4.39
N ASP A 98 -4.87 -19.35 -5.41
CA ASP A 98 -6.16 -20.01 -5.29
C ASP A 98 -6.06 -21.28 -4.43
N LEU A 99 -4.98 -22.05 -4.57
CA LEU A 99 -4.67 -23.19 -3.70
C LEU A 99 -4.48 -22.75 -2.25
N LEU A 100 -3.68 -21.70 -2.01
CA LEU A 100 -3.44 -21.17 -0.66
C LEU A 100 -4.72 -20.64 -0.02
N ARG A 101 -5.58 -19.95 -0.79
CA ARG A 101 -6.89 -19.47 -0.30
C ARG A 101 -7.80 -20.64 0.09
N THR A 102 -7.82 -21.68 -0.73
CA THR A 102 -8.61 -22.89 -0.47
C THR A 102 -8.13 -23.58 0.80
N GLU A 103 -6.82 -23.73 0.99
CA GLU A 103 -6.25 -24.34 2.19
C GLU A 103 -6.53 -23.50 3.44
N LEU A 104 -6.35 -22.19 3.35
CA LEU A 104 -6.68 -21.26 4.43
C LEU A 104 -8.15 -21.37 4.84
N SER A 105 -9.07 -21.49 3.87
CA SER A 105 -10.50 -21.67 4.14
C SER A 105 -10.78 -22.97 4.89
N LYS A 106 -10.13 -24.08 4.52
CA LYS A 106 -10.25 -25.37 5.22
C LYS A 106 -9.70 -25.28 6.65
N MET A 107 -8.52 -24.68 6.82
CA MET A 107 -7.93 -24.50 8.15
C MET A 107 -8.83 -23.63 9.05
N ALA A 108 -9.43 -22.57 8.51
CA ALA A 108 -10.37 -21.73 9.22
C ALA A 108 -11.64 -22.48 9.63
N GLU A 109 -12.19 -23.32 8.75
CA GLU A 109 -13.34 -24.18 9.07
C GLU A 109 -13.02 -25.14 10.23
N VAL A 110 -11.87 -25.82 10.17
CA VAL A 110 -11.41 -26.72 11.23
C VAL A 110 -11.21 -25.96 12.54
N ALA A 111 -10.56 -24.80 12.50
CA ALA A 111 -10.36 -23.96 13.68
C ALA A 111 -11.69 -23.53 14.30
N ASN A 112 -12.68 -23.12 13.50
CA ASN A 112 -14.01 -22.76 13.98
C ASN A 112 -14.71 -23.92 14.67
N ARG A 113 -14.64 -25.13 14.10
CA ARG A 113 -15.20 -26.34 14.73
C ARG A 113 -14.52 -26.66 16.05
N LEU A 114 -13.19 -26.56 16.12
CA LEU A 114 -12.43 -26.79 17.34
C LEU A 114 -12.79 -25.77 18.43
N ILE A 115 -12.85 -24.49 18.07
CA ILE A 115 -13.23 -23.42 19.01
C ILE A 115 -14.65 -23.65 19.52
N TYR A 116 -15.61 -23.92 18.63
CA TYR A 116 -17.00 -24.19 19.02
C TYR A 116 -17.11 -25.39 19.96
N ASN A 117 -16.46 -26.50 19.63
CA ASN A 117 -16.49 -27.71 20.46
C ASN A 117 -15.78 -27.50 21.81
N ALA A 118 -14.71 -26.70 21.85
CA ALA A 118 -14.01 -26.39 23.08
C ALA A 118 -14.82 -25.46 23.98
N THR A 119 -15.52 -24.47 23.43
CA THR A 119 -16.35 -23.55 24.23
C THR A 119 -17.52 -24.26 24.88
N ILE A 120 -18.21 -25.16 24.15
CA ILE A 120 -19.29 -25.99 24.75
C ILE A 120 -18.75 -26.98 25.79
N ALA A 121 -17.46 -27.37 25.70
CA ALA A 121 -16.77 -28.18 26.71
C ALA A 121 -16.20 -27.35 27.88
N GLY A 122 -16.47 -26.04 27.94
CA GLY A 122 -16.06 -25.17 29.04
C GLY A 122 -14.61 -24.70 29.00
N LEU A 123 -13.89 -24.87 27.89
CA LEU A 123 -12.55 -24.29 27.75
C LEU A 123 -12.64 -22.79 27.45
N SER A 124 -11.88 -22.00 28.20
CA SER A 124 -11.75 -20.57 27.94
C SER A 124 -10.83 -20.31 26.75
N ARG A 125 -11.01 -19.15 26.10
CA ARG A 125 -10.16 -18.71 24.99
C ARG A 125 -8.70 -18.59 25.40
N GLU A 126 -8.43 -18.10 26.61
CA GLU A 126 -7.07 -17.95 27.15
C GLU A 126 -6.36 -19.29 27.22
N ARG A 127 -7.07 -20.35 27.64
CA ARG A 127 -6.53 -21.71 27.70
C ARG A 127 -6.28 -22.30 26.31
N LEU A 128 -7.17 -22.03 25.34
CA LEU A 128 -7.01 -22.49 23.96
C LEU A 128 -5.86 -21.81 23.22
N MET A 129 -5.60 -20.55 23.54
CA MET A 129 -4.54 -19.75 22.92
C MET A 129 -3.23 -19.75 23.71
N ALA A 130 -3.14 -20.56 24.77
CA ALA A 130 -1.92 -20.73 25.53
C ALA A 130 -0.79 -21.22 24.59
N PRO A 131 0.43 -20.73 24.77
CA PRO A 131 1.56 -21.16 23.94
C PRO A 131 1.72 -22.68 24.04
N LEU A 132 2.07 -23.30 22.91
CA LEU A 132 2.39 -24.73 22.91
C LEU A 132 3.58 -24.97 23.84
N PRO A 133 3.56 -26.05 24.66
CA PRO A 133 4.68 -26.39 25.51
C PRO A 133 5.93 -26.59 24.66
N THR A 134 7.03 -25.98 25.07
CA THR A 134 8.30 -26.14 24.36
C THR A 134 8.85 -27.54 24.61
N ILE A 135 9.67 -28.06 23.70
CA ILE A 135 10.25 -29.42 23.75
C ILE A 135 11.01 -29.71 25.07
N HIS A 136 11.40 -28.67 25.81
CA HIS A 136 12.11 -28.79 27.09
C HIS A 136 11.20 -28.88 28.32
N GLU A 137 9.89 -28.76 28.17
CA GLU A 137 8.95 -28.77 29.29
C GLU A 137 8.30 -30.17 29.43
N PRO A 138 8.43 -30.85 30.59
CA PRO A 138 7.85 -32.17 30.77
C PRO A 138 6.32 -32.09 30.68
N SER A 139 5.75 -32.90 29.77
CA SER A 139 4.30 -33.04 29.59
C SER A 139 3.61 -33.25 30.94
N PRO A 140 2.60 -32.43 31.32
CA PRO A 140 1.83 -32.67 32.52
C PRO A 140 1.02 -33.93 32.28
N ARG A 141 1.53 -35.07 32.76
CA ARG A 141 0.82 -36.34 32.80
C ARG A 141 -0.53 -36.07 33.45
N GLN A 142 -1.61 -36.33 32.72
CA GLN A 142 -2.96 -36.29 33.27
C GLN A 142 -3.05 -37.38 34.34
N TYR A 143 -3.27 -36.98 35.60
CA TYR A 143 -3.81 -37.92 36.58
C TYR A 143 -5.26 -38.21 36.20
N THR A 144 -5.57 -39.50 36.20
CA THR A 144 -6.83 -40.18 35.86
C THR A 144 -8.11 -39.41 36.17
#